data_AF-A0A7X7HXM0-F1
#
_entry.id   AF-A0A7X7HXM0-F1
#
_cell.length_a   1.000
_cell.length_b   1.000
_cell.length_c   1.000
_cell.angle_alpha   90.00
_cell.angle_beta   90.00
_cell.angle_gamma   90.00
#
_symmetry.space_group_name_H-M   'P 1'
#
loop_
_entity.id
_entity.type
_entity.pdbx_description
1 polymer ?
#
loop_
_entity_poly.entity_id
_entity_poly.type
_entity_poly.pdbx_seq_one_letter_code
_entity_poly.pdbx_strand_id
1 'polypeptide(L)'
;MKKVFYRGMARMLMATAIGCGMLAAGGARTDAAEAQAAVRKPSIRQAKSPRDDAVFQRIRHFRAKLPEQYRKRNNFAWAAAKIEGLDKSEYFAHSGLQDLEGLSTAAADQIRSISLRPDRTTARFKVRCVNQRGQVDGPDCWERDVDTEYKILEDMAARLPDPSAAGSVQLYTDLRPCPSCWGVMQQFLARYSNVHMQVLYRID
;
A
#
# COMPACT_ATOMS: atom_id res chain seq x y z
N MET A 1 48.65 -67.24 43.25
CA MET A 1 48.00 -68.56 43.02
C MET A 1 46.51 -68.44 43.30
N LYS A 2 45.70 -68.99 42.40
CA LYS A 2 44.23 -68.86 42.32
C LYS A 2 43.54 -69.28 43.62
N LYS A 3 42.58 -68.48 44.09
CA LYS A 3 41.35 -69.01 44.70
C LYS A 3 40.15 -68.19 44.24
N VAL A 4 39.40 -68.84 43.35
CA VAL A 4 38.00 -68.58 43.01
C VAL A 4 37.14 -68.96 44.21
N PHE A 5 36.09 -68.21 44.52
CA PHE A 5 34.79 -68.78 44.90
C PHE A 5 33.71 -67.70 44.82
N TYR A 6 32.65 -68.00 44.07
CA TYR A 6 31.48 -67.16 43.84
C TYR A 6 30.26 -67.95 44.33
N ARG A 7 29.40 -67.33 45.14
CA ARG A 7 27.94 -67.51 45.17
C ARG A 7 27.33 -66.84 46.41
N GLY A 8 26.20 -66.17 46.21
CA GLY A 8 25.23 -65.90 47.28
C GLY A 8 24.63 -64.51 47.23
N MET A 9 23.47 -64.39 46.59
CA MET A 9 22.60 -63.21 46.66
C MET A 9 22.10 -62.98 48.10
N ALA A 10 22.12 -61.73 48.56
CA ALA A 10 21.16 -61.24 49.54
C ALA A 10 20.97 -59.71 49.40
N ARG A 11 19.71 -59.31 49.49
CA ARG A 11 19.16 -57.97 49.25
C ARG A 11 19.82 -56.89 50.12
N MET A 12 20.08 -55.74 49.51
CA MET A 12 20.16 -54.45 50.20
C MET A 12 19.37 -53.42 49.38
N LEU A 13 18.28 -52.93 49.97
CA LEU A 13 17.53 -51.77 49.52
C LEU A 13 17.93 -50.63 50.45
N MET A 14 18.69 -49.64 49.95
CA MET A 14 18.62 -48.24 50.40
C MET A 14 19.41 -47.32 49.46
N ALA A 15 18.73 -46.24 49.07
CA ALA A 15 19.22 -44.94 48.58
C ALA A 15 20.05 -44.97 47.26
N THR A 16 19.93 -44.06 46.30
CA THR A 16 19.81 -42.60 46.43
C THR A 16 19.44 -42.01 45.06
N ALA A 17 18.61 -40.96 45.08
CA ALA A 17 18.43 -39.89 44.10
C ALA A 17 19.00 -40.03 42.67
N ILE A 18 18.10 -40.09 41.68
CA ILE A 18 18.30 -39.46 40.36
C ILE A 18 17.04 -38.65 40.05
N GLY A 19 17.25 -37.37 39.83
CA GLY A 19 16.21 -36.42 39.48
C GLY A 19 15.49 -36.76 38.18
N CYS A 20 14.25 -36.31 38.11
CA CYS A 20 13.61 -35.94 36.87
C CYS A 20 12.86 -34.65 37.18
N GLY A 21 13.37 -33.53 36.65
CA GLY A 21 12.72 -32.24 36.79
C GLY A 21 11.33 -32.30 36.20
N MET A 22 10.34 -31.92 36.99
CA MET A 22 9.00 -31.64 36.51
C MET A 22 9.07 -30.39 35.61
N LEU A 23 8.89 -30.60 34.30
CA LEU A 23 8.55 -29.53 33.37
C LEU A 23 7.11 -29.10 33.68
N ALA A 24 6.98 -28.00 34.42
CA ALA A 24 5.70 -27.33 34.61
C ALA A 24 5.26 -26.63 33.31
N ALA A 25 4.01 -26.86 32.98
CA ALA A 25 3.35 -26.47 31.75
C ALA A 25 3.19 -24.95 31.58
N GLY A 26 3.43 -24.51 30.34
CA GLY A 26 2.56 -23.60 29.58
C GLY A 26 1.93 -22.42 30.32
N GLY A 27 2.72 -21.39 30.60
CA GLY A 27 2.21 -20.02 30.73
C GLY A 27 1.96 -19.46 29.33
N ALA A 28 0.68 -19.32 28.96
CA ALA A 28 0.23 -18.68 27.74
C ALA A 28 0.90 -17.31 27.57
N ARG A 29 1.82 -17.23 26.60
CA ARG A 29 2.18 -15.95 26.01
C ARG A 29 0.91 -15.42 25.38
N THR A 30 0.62 -14.16 25.63
CA THR A 30 -0.56 -13.45 25.16
C THR A 30 -0.59 -13.42 23.63
N ASP A 31 -1.14 -14.46 23.02
CA ASP A 31 -1.59 -14.52 21.63
C ASP A 31 -2.87 -13.70 21.50
N ALA A 32 -2.75 -12.38 21.65
CA ALA A 32 -3.85 -11.42 21.49
C ALA A 32 -3.39 -10.06 20.94
N ALA A 33 -2.22 -9.99 20.29
CA ALA A 33 -1.72 -8.79 19.63
C ALA A 33 -1.52 -8.95 18.11
N GLU A 34 -2.07 -10.01 17.50
CA GLU A 34 -2.39 -10.03 16.08
C GLU A 34 -3.91 -10.03 15.94
N ALA A 35 -4.51 -8.90 16.32
CA ALA A 35 -5.81 -8.56 15.78
C ALA A 35 -5.65 -8.57 14.26
N GLN A 36 -6.30 -9.52 13.60
CA GLN A 36 -6.45 -9.56 12.16
C GLN A 36 -7.06 -8.21 11.74
N ALA A 37 -6.22 -7.23 11.42
CA ALA A 37 -6.65 -5.89 11.10
C ALA A 37 -7.56 -6.01 9.89
N ALA A 38 -8.87 -5.79 10.09
CA ALA A 38 -9.84 -5.86 9.03
C ALA A 38 -9.31 -5.05 7.84
N VAL A 39 -9.24 -5.66 6.66
CA VAL A 39 -8.66 -5.04 5.46
C VAL A 39 -9.34 -3.69 5.24
N ARG A 40 -8.62 -2.60 5.53
CA ARG A 40 -9.15 -1.23 5.45
C ARG A 40 -9.32 -0.89 3.97
N LYS A 41 -10.54 -0.47 3.62
CA LYS A 41 -10.92 -0.12 2.25
C LYS A 41 -11.23 1.37 2.16
N PRO A 42 -10.86 2.05 1.05
CA PRO A 42 -11.32 3.41 0.82
C PRO A 42 -12.84 3.46 0.67
N SER A 43 -13.42 4.61 1.02
CA SER A 43 -14.78 4.93 0.57
C SER A 43 -14.72 5.32 -0.91
N ILE A 44 -15.54 4.71 -1.76
CA ILE A 44 -15.52 4.99 -3.21
C ILE A 44 -16.92 5.42 -3.66
N ARG A 45 -16.98 6.52 -4.41
CA ARG A 45 -18.21 6.98 -5.04
C ARG A 45 -17.95 7.76 -6.31
N GLN A 46 -19.00 7.95 -7.07
CA GLN A 46 -18.96 8.84 -8.23
C GLN A 46 -18.90 10.29 -7.79
N ALA A 47 -18.09 11.09 -8.50
CA ALA A 47 -18.06 12.53 -8.36
C ALA A 47 -19.34 13.14 -8.96
N LYS A 48 -19.96 14.09 -8.27
CA LYS A 48 -21.23 14.71 -8.70
C LYS A 48 -21.22 16.22 -8.43
N SER A 49 -21.70 16.99 -9.39
CA SER A 49 -22.01 18.41 -9.19
C SER A 49 -23.39 18.53 -8.50
N PRO A 50 -23.62 19.56 -7.66
CA PRO A 50 -22.67 20.60 -7.23
C PRO A 50 -21.73 20.17 -6.10
N ARG A 51 -21.97 18.99 -5.50
CA ARG A 51 -21.28 18.49 -4.30
C ARG A 51 -19.75 18.55 -4.42
N ASP A 52 -19.21 18.18 -5.58
CA ASP A 52 -17.78 18.03 -5.81
C ASP A 52 -17.21 19.15 -6.71
N ASP A 53 -17.89 20.29 -6.83
CA ASP A 53 -17.46 21.40 -7.70
C ASP A 53 -16.08 21.94 -7.33
N ALA A 54 -15.73 21.98 -6.04
CA ALA A 54 -14.40 22.35 -5.60
C ALA A 54 -13.34 21.37 -6.15
N VAL A 55 -13.63 20.06 -6.17
CA VAL A 55 -12.76 19.05 -6.76
C VAL A 55 -12.65 19.27 -8.27
N PHE A 56 -13.76 19.54 -8.96
CA PHE A 56 -13.73 19.86 -10.40
C PHE A 56 -12.92 21.12 -10.72
N GLN A 57 -12.94 22.14 -9.87
CA GLN A 57 -12.07 23.31 -10.02
C GLN A 57 -10.59 22.92 -9.90
N ARG A 58 -10.22 22.09 -8.92
CA ARG A 58 -8.84 21.59 -8.78
C ARG A 58 -8.41 20.74 -9.99
N ILE A 59 -9.28 19.87 -10.48
CA ILE A 59 -9.01 19.07 -11.69
C ILE A 59 -8.73 19.97 -12.89
N ARG A 60 -9.57 20.98 -13.14
CA ARG A 60 -9.34 21.94 -14.24
C ARG A 60 -8.01 22.67 -14.08
N HIS A 61 -7.68 23.11 -12.87
CA HIS A 61 -6.42 23.79 -12.56
C HIS A 61 -5.20 22.93 -12.92
N PHE A 62 -5.16 21.67 -12.46
CA PHE A 62 -4.00 20.80 -12.73
C PHE A 62 -3.97 20.28 -14.17
N ARG A 63 -5.12 20.02 -14.80
CA ARG A 63 -5.16 19.68 -16.23
C ARG A 63 -4.62 20.82 -17.10
N ALA A 64 -4.87 22.07 -16.76
CA ALA A 64 -4.36 23.22 -17.50
C ALA A 64 -2.82 23.31 -17.50
N LYS A 65 -2.15 22.68 -16.51
CA LYS A 65 -0.69 22.60 -16.44
C LYS A 65 -0.09 21.57 -17.39
N LEU A 66 -0.84 20.54 -17.77
CA LEU A 66 -0.32 19.47 -18.60
C LEU A 66 0.01 19.97 -20.02
N PRO A 67 0.97 19.34 -20.72
CA PRO A 67 1.13 19.51 -22.16
C PRO A 67 -0.19 19.25 -22.90
N GLU A 68 -0.44 19.97 -24.00
CA GLU A 68 -1.73 20.01 -24.69
C GLU A 68 -2.30 18.62 -25.00
N GLN A 69 -1.43 17.71 -25.46
CA GLN A 69 -1.78 16.34 -25.82
C GLN A 69 -2.34 15.52 -24.64
N TYR A 70 -2.12 15.92 -23.39
CA TYR A 70 -2.63 15.24 -22.20
C TYR A 70 -3.80 15.96 -21.53
N ARG A 71 -3.99 17.27 -21.76
CA ARG A 71 -4.99 18.08 -21.03
C ARG A 71 -6.40 17.54 -21.08
N LYS A 72 -6.81 17.03 -22.26
CA LYS A 72 -8.18 16.54 -22.54
C LYS A 72 -8.28 15.01 -22.56
N ARG A 73 -7.17 14.30 -22.37
CA ARG A 73 -7.18 12.83 -22.35
C ARG A 73 -7.69 12.33 -20.99
N ASN A 74 -8.30 11.14 -21.03
CA ASN A 74 -8.61 10.38 -19.82
C ASN A 74 -7.32 9.89 -19.15
N ASN A 75 -7.46 9.22 -18.00
CA ASN A 75 -6.35 8.74 -17.17
C ASN A 75 -5.58 9.86 -16.45
N PHE A 76 -6.29 10.91 -16.05
CA PHE A 76 -5.83 11.90 -15.09
C PHE A 76 -6.33 11.55 -13.68
N ALA A 77 -5.52 11.86 -12.68
CA ALA A 77 -5.93 11.88 -11.29
C ALA A 77 -5.40 13.12 -10.57
N TRP A 78 -6.11 13.51 -9.52
CA TRP A 78 -5.70 14.54 -8.57
C TRP A 78 -5.99 14.04 -7.16
N ALA A 79 -5.16 14.39 -6.18
CA ALA A 79 -5.45 14.13 -4.79
C ALA A 79 -5.12 15.33 -3.90
N ALA A 80 -5.94 15.54 -2.88
CA ALA A 80 -5.59 16.32 -1.71
C ALA A 80 -5.27 15.38 -0.55
N ALA A 81 -4.12 15.62 0.11
CA ALA A 81 -3.69 14.89 1.29
C ALA A 81 -3.53 15.87 2.45
N LYS A 82 -4.19 15.54 3.56
CA LYS A 82 -4.03 16.22 4.85
C LYS A 82 -3.60 15.15 5.84
N ILE A 83 -2.32 14.85 5.84
CA ILE A 83 -1.68 13.83 6.68
C ILE A 83 -0.59 14.51 7.48
N GLU A 84 -0.49 14.17 8.76
CA GLU A 84 0.56 14.66 9.65
C GLU A 84 1.95 14.35 9.08
N GLY A 85 2.86 15.33 9.16
CA GLY A 85 4.22 15.20 8.64
C GLY A 85 4.37 15.33 7.12
N LEU A 86 3.28 15.52 6.37
CA LEU A 86 3.34 15.73 4.92
C LEU A 86 3.48 17.22 4.58
N ASP A 87 4.54 17.58 3.85
CA ASP A 87 4.82 18.93 3.38
C ASP A 87 4.02 19.29 2.11
N LYS A 88 3.75 18.29 1.26
CA LYS A 88 3.00 18.39 0.01
C LYS A 88 1.54 17.99 0.22
N SER A 89 0.61 18.93 0.04
CA SER A 89 -0.81 18.69 0.26
C SER A 89 -1.60 18.28 -0.99
N GLU A 90 -1.03 18.44 -2.19
CA GLU A 90 -1.71 18.12 -3.45
C GLU A 90 -0.82 17.37 -4.44
N TYR A 91 -1.43 16.40 -5.10
CA TYR A 91 -0.81 15.48 -6.04
C TYR A 91 -1.63 15.43 -7.31
N PHE A 92 -0.99 15.17 -8.43
CA PHE A 92 -1.66 14.91 -9.69
C PHE A 92 -0.79 14.01 -10.56
N ALA A 93 -1.42 13.22 -11.41
CA ALA A 93 -0.73 12.30 -12.30
C ALA A 93 -1.51 12.16 -13.61
N HIS A 94 -0.82 11.70 -14.64
CA HIS A 94 -1.43 11.25 -15.89
C HIS A 94 -0.81 9.91 -16.31
N SER A 95 -1.61 8.91 -16.66
CA SER A 95 -1.07 7.56 -16.97
C SER A 95 -0.23 7.51 -18.25
N GLY A 96 -0.32 8.52 -19.10
CA GLY A 96 0.55 8.66 -20.29
C GLY A 96 1.90 9.34 -20.03
N LEU A 97 2.13 9.87 -18.82
CA LEU A 97 3.38 10.56 -18.44
C LEU A 97 4.10 9.71 -17.38
N GLN A 98 5.15 8.98 -17.77
CA GLN A 98 5.94 8.14 -16.84
C GLN A 98 7.10 8.91 -16.22
N ASP A 99 7.68 9.80 -17.00
CA ASP A 99 8.82 10.65 -16.70
C ASP A 99 8.60 12.02 -17.39
N LEU A 100 9.61 12.89 -17.33
CA LEU A 100 9.60 14.19 -17.99
C LEU A 100 10.46 14.19 -19.26
N GLU A 101 10.95 13.03 -19.69
CA GLU A 101 11.78 12.93 -20.89
C GLU A 101 10.96 13.26 -22.13
N GLY A 102 11.60 13.93 -23.10
CA GLY A 102 10.94 14.39 -24.31
C GLY A 102 10.01 15.60 -24.14
N LEU A 103 9.86 16.14 -22.93
CA LEU A 103 9.23 17.46 -22.72
C LEU A 103 10.25 18.59 -22.88
N SER A 104 9.79 19.76 -23.31
CA SER A 104 10.62 20.97 -23.22
C SER A 104 10.84 21.36 -21.76
N THR A 105 11.93 22.07 -21.46
CA THR A 105 12.22 22.56 -20.10
C THR A 105 11.05 23.33 -19.50
N ALA A 106 10.44 24.24 -20.28
CA ALA A 106 9.28 25.01 -19.83
C ALA A 106 8.07 24.12 -19.48
N ALA A 107 7.81 23.08 -20.29
CA ALA A 107 6.72 22.15 -20.01
C ALA A 107 7.02 21.29 -18.77
N ALA A 108 8.25 20.80 -18.62
CA ALA A 108 8.69 20.04 -17.45
C ALA A 108 8.59 20.87 -16.16
N ASP A 109 9.05 22.12 -16.18
CA ASP A 109 8.98 23.05 -15.04
C ASP A 109 7.53 23.31 -14.62
N GLN A 110 6.61 23.47 -15.59
CA GLN A 110 5.19 23.71 -15.34
C GLN A 110 4.52 22.55 -14.58
N ILE A 111 5.01 21.32 -14.76
CA ILE A 111 4.47 20.12 -14.11
C ILE A 111 5.44 19.47 -13.14
N ARG A 112 6.49 20.16 -12.65
CA ARG A 112 7.54 19.53 -11.84
C ARG A 112 7.05 18.74 -10.63
N SER A 113 5.87 19.08 -10.10
CA SER A 113 5.26 18.42 -8.94
C SER A 113 4.32 17.26 -9.29
N ILE A 114 4.25 16.85 -10.55
CA ILE A 114 3.50 15.67 -11.00
C ILE A 114 4.05 14.39 -10.36
N SER A 115 3.17 13.47 -10.00
CA SER A 115 3.55 12.14 -9.54
C SER A 115 3.83 11.24 -10.74
N LEU A 116 5.08 10.78 -10.83
CA LEU A 116 5.63 9.99 -11.93
C LEU A 116 5.65 8.49 -11.58
N ARG A 117 5.98 7.64 -12.56
CA ARG A 117 6.18 6.21 -12.29
C ARG A 117 7.40 6.05 -11.38
N PRO A 118 7.28 5.41 -10.20
CA PRO A 118 8.42 5.20 -9.33
C PRO A 118 9.39 4.19 -9.94
N ASP A 119 10.64 4.24 -9.51
CA ASP A 119 11.60 3.18 -9.79
C ASP A 119 11.12 1.86 -9.15
N ARG A 120 11.08 0.78 -9.94
CA ARG A 120 10.62 -0.55 -9.51
C ARG A 120 11.38 -1.10 -8.31
N THR A 121 12.65 -0.74 -8.14
CA THR A 121 13.50 -1.15 -7.02
C THR A 121 13.14 -0.46 -5.71
N THR A 122 12.50 0.71 -5.77
CA THR A 122 12.12 1.53 -4.61
C THR A 122 10.61 1.58 -4.37
N ALA A 123 9.81 1.01 -5.28
CA ALA A 123 8.36 0.92 -5.17
C ALA A 123 7.93 0.17 -3.89
N ARG A 124 7.05 0.80 -3.11
CA ARG A 124 6.53 0.30 -1.83
C ARG A 124 5.32 -0.61 -1.99
N PHE A 125 4.58 -0.44 -3.08
CA PHE A 125 3.33 -1.12 -3.34
C PHE A 125 3.44 -2.04 -4.55
N LYS A 126 2.73 -3.15 -4.51
CA LYS A 126 2.65 -4.12 -5.61
C LYS A 126 1.43 -3.84 -6.45
N VAL A 127 1.64 -3.80 -7.76
CA VAL A 127 0.57 -3.81 -8.76
C VAL A 127 0.30 -5.23 -9.24
N ARG A 128 -0.86 -5.43 -9.86
CA ARG A 128 -1.26 -6.70 -10.48
C ARG A 128 -1.40 -6.56 -11.98
N CYS A 129 -1.31 -7.68 -12.69
CA CYS A 129 -1.64 -7.76 -14.10
C CYS A 129 -3.17 -7.67 -14.25
N VAL A 130 -3.67 -6.64 -14.94
CA VAL A 130 -5.11 -6.43 -15.12
C VAL A 130 -5.39 -5.99 -16.56
N ASN A 131 -6.31 -6.66 -17.24
CA ASN A 131 -6.71 -6.29 -18.60
C ASN A 131 -7.80 -5.20 -18.63
N GLN A 132 -8.18 -4.74 -19.83
CA GLN A 132 -9.19 -3.68 -20.01
C GLN A 132 -10.57 -4.03 -19.45
N ARG A 133 -10.89 -5.33 -19.32
CA ARG A 133 -12.15 -5.81 -18.75
C ARG A 133 -12.13 -5.86 -17.21
N GLY A 134 -11.01 -5.46 -16.60
CA GLY A 134 -10.83 -5.56 -15.15
C GLY A 134 -10.59 -7.00 -14.68
N GLN A 135 -10.19 -7.92 -15.55
CA GLN A 135 -9.83 -9.27 -15.15
C GLN A 135 -8.38 -9.29 -14.65
N VAL A 136 -8.18 -9.81 -13.45
CA VAL A 136 -6.85 -10.05 -12.88
C VAL A 136 -6.25 -11.29 -13.52
N ASP A 137 -5.01 -11.20 -13.98
CA ASP A 137 -4.26 -12.28 -14.63
C ASP A 137 -5.01 -12.92 -15.83
N GLY A 138 -5.88 -12.14 -16.48
CA GLY A 138 -6.60 -12.56 -17.67
C GLY A 138 -5.76 -12.40 -18.96
N PRO A 139 -6.28 -12.88 -20.10
CA PRO A 139 -5.66 -12.64 -21.40
C PRO A 139 -5.43 -11.16 -21.65
N ASP A 140 -4.28 -10.83 -22.25
CA ASP A 140 -3.84 -9.48 -22.61
C ASP A 140 -3.79 -8.52 -21.41
N CYS A 141 -3.61 -9.04 -20.19
CA CYS A 141 -3.37 -8.20 -19.03
C CYS A 141 -1.97 -7.56 -19.10
N TRP A 142 -1.82 -6.44 -18.41
CA TRP A 142 -0.53 -5.81 -18.20
C TRP A 142 -0.40 -5.30 -16.77
N GLU A 143 0.83 -5.12 -16.32
CA GLU A 143 1.11 -4.53 -15.01
C GLU A 143 0.63 -3.08 -14.97
N ARG A 144 -0.17 -2.76 -13.95
CA ARG A 144 -0.81 -1.46 -13.80
C ARG A 144 0.08 -0.44 -13.07
N ASP A 145 1.40 -0.49 -13.27
CA ASP A 145 2.38 0.40 -12.62
C ASP A 145 2.49 1.79 -13.28
N VAL A 146 1.76 2.02 -14.36
CA VAL A 146 1.60 3.33 -15.01
C VAL A 146 0.32 4.04 -14.56
N ASP A 147 -0.52 3.40 -13.75
CA ASP A 147 -1.79 3.96 -13.32
C ASP A 147 -1.60 5.14 -12.37
N THR A 148 -2.46 6.14 -12.51
CA THR A 148 -2.35 7.39 -11.77
C THR A 148 -2.48 7.23 -10.25
N GLU A 149 -3.35 6.33 -9.80
CA GLU A 149 -3.59 6.05 -8.38
C GLU A 149 -2.33 5.42 -7.76
N TYR A 150 -1.66 4.53 -8.49
CA TYR A 150 -0.39 3.95 -8.05
C TYR A 150 0.70 5.01 -7.93
N LYS A 151 0.89 5.83 -8.96
CA LYS A 151 1.88 6.92 -8.95
C LYS A 151 1.69 7.89 -7.79
N ILE A 152 0.46 8.36 -7.57
CA ILE A 152 0.15 9.31 -6.50
C ILE A 152 0.42 8.69 -5.12
N LEU A 153 0.00 7.44 -4.89
CA LEU A 153 0.16 6.81 -3.58
C LEU A 153 1.63 6.48 -3.28
N GLU A 154 2.42 6.12 -4.29
CA GLU A 154 3.88 5.97 -4.15
C GLU A 154 4.57 7.30 -3.84
N ASP A 155 4.22 8.36 -4.58
CA ASP A 155 4.75 9.71 -4.36
C ASP A 155 4.42 10.22 -2.95
N MET A 156 3.21 9.95 -2.46
CA MET A 156 2.81 10.27 -1.08
C MET A 156 3.56 9.43 -0.05
N ALA A 157 3.63 8.12 -0.23
CA ALA A 157 4.32 7.22 0.69
C ALA A 157 5.84 7.48 0.75
N ALA A 158 6.44 7.98 -0.34
CA ALA A 158 7.84 8.39 -0.35
C ALA A 158 8.14 9.59 0.56
N ARG A 159 7.13 10.39 0.91
CA ARG A 159 7.24 11.55 1.80
C ARG A 159 6.75 11.28 3.21
N LEU A 160 6.17 10.11 3.48
CA LEU A 160 5.68 9.72 4.79
C LEU A 160 6.62 8.67 5.42
N PRO A 161 7.60 9.09 6.24
CA PRO A 161 8.50 8.17 6.91
C PRO A 161 7.82 7.42 8.06
N ASP A 162 6.79 8.02 8.68
CA ASP A 162 6.08 7.48 9.85
C ASP A 162 4.76 6.78 9.45
N PRO A 163 4.64 5.46 9.61
CA PRO A 163 3.41 4.71 9.37
C PRO A 163 2.26 5.07 10.34
N SER A 164 2.56 5.68 11.49
CA SER A 164 1.57 6.05 12.49
C SER A 164 0.87 7.39 12.19
N ALA A 165 1.36 8.14 11.20
CA ALA A 165 0.81 9.43 10.80
C ALA A 165 -0.70 9.35 10.54
N ALA A 166 -1.47 10.24 11.15
CA ALA A 166 -2.91 10.31 10.99
C ALA A 166 -3.31 11.30 9.91
N GLY A 167 -4.48 11.07 9.30
CA GLY A 167 -5.03 12.06 8.37
C GLY A 167 -6.03 11.54 7.37
N SER A 168 -6.16 12.26 6.26
CA SER A 168 -7.09 11.94 5.19
C SER A 168 -6.55 12.22 3.80
N VAL A 169 -7.01 11.42 2.84
CA VAL A 169 -6.75 11.57 1.41
C VAL A 169 -8.09 11.64 0.67
N GLN A 170 -8.28 12.69 -0.13
CA GLN A 170 -9.33 12.75 -1.14
C GLN A 170 -8.67 12.58 -2.51
N LEU A 171 -8.89 11.44 -3.15
CA LEU A 171 -8.35 11.08 -4.45
C LEU A 171 -9.48 11.14 -5.48
N TYR A 172 -9.26 11.85 -6.58
CA TYR A 172 -10.08 11.80 -7.78
C TYR A 172 -9.32 11.07 -8.89
N THR A 173 -10.03 10.24 -9.65
CA THR A 173 -9.55 9.60 -10.87
C THR A 173 -10.60 9.71 -11.99
N ASP A 174 -10.15 9.89 -13.23
CA ASP A 174 -11.05 9.94 -14.39
C ASP A 174 -11.80 8.63 -14.65
N LEU A 175 -11.21 7.50 -14.26
CA LEU A 175 -11.75 6.18 -14.52
C LEU A 175 -12.01 5.49 -13.18
N ARG A 176 -13.00 4.60 -13.14
CA ARG A 176 -13.20 3.77 -11.96
C ARG A 176 -11.91 2.98 -11.67
N PRO A 177 -11.38 2.98 -10.43
CA PRO A 177 -10.15 2.25 -10.11
C PRO A 177 -10.25 0.77 -10.50
N CYS A 178 -9.24 0.29 -11.22
CA CYS A 178 -9.14 -1.13 -11.58
C CYS A 178 -8.81 -1.98 -10.33
N PRO A 179 -8.95 -3.33 -10.39
CA PRO A 179 -8.55 -4.20 -9.28
C PRO A 179 -7.12 -4.01 -8.77
N SER A 180 -6.16 -3.68 -9.64
CA SER A 180 -4.78 -3.39 -9.20
C SER A 180 -4.72 -2.12 -8.37
N CYS A 181 -5.31 -1.01 -8.84
CA CYS A 181 -5.37 0.24 -8.08
C CYS A 181 -6.09 0.07 -6.74
N TRP A 182 -7.17 -0.72 -6.71
CA TRP A 182 -7.82 -1.12 -5.47
C TRP A 182 -6.87 -1.82 -4.50
N GLY A 183 -6.06 -2.75 -5.00
CA GLY A 183 -5.04 -3.44 -4.22
C GLY A 183 -3.96 -2.48 -3.69
N VAL A 184 -3.54 -1.49 -4.47
CA VAL A 184 -2.59 -0.46 -4.02
C VAL A 184 -3.19 0.41 -2.91
N MET A 185 -4.44 0.85 -3.05
CA MET A 185 -5.13 1.62 -2.00
C MET A 185 -5.22 0.83 -0.68
N GLN A 186 -5.50 -0.47 -0.74
CA GLN A 186 -5.54 -1.34 0.44
C GLN A 186 -4.15 -1.45 1.09
N GLN A 187 -3.09 -1.63 0.29
CA GLN A 187 -1.72 -1.66 0.81
C GLN A 187 -1.34 -0.33 1.48
N PHE A 188 -1.71 0.80 0.88
CA PHE A 188 -1.48 2.11 1.47
C PHE A 188 -2.20 2.26 2.82
N LEU A 189 -3.49 1.91 2.89
CA LEU A 189 -4.29 2.02 4.13
C LEU A 189 -3.91 1.00 5.21
N ALA A 190 -3.31 -0.12 4.82
CA ALA A 190 -2.72 -1.09 5.74
C ALA A 190 -1.41 -0.56 6.31
N ARG A 191 -0.58 0.11 5.49
CA ARG A 191 0.68 0.73 5.93
C ARG A 191 0.44 1.95 6.82
N TYR A 192 -0.49 2.83 6.44
CA TYR A 192 -0.84 4.06 7.16
C TYR A 192 -2.23 3.90 7.81
N SER A 193 -2.27 3.15 8.91
CA SER A 193 -3.52 2.69 9.53
C SER A 193 -4.37 3.81 10.16
N ASN A 194 -3.79 5.00 10.39
CA ASN A 194 -4.49 6.18 10.88
C ASN A 194 -4.93 7.14 9.75
N VAL A 195 -4.71 6.77 8.49
CA VAL A 195 -5.18 7.54 7.33
C VAL A 195 -6.52 7.02 6.83
N HIS A 196 -7.42 7.93 6.48
CA HIS A 196 -8.68 7.62 5.78
C HIS A 196 -8.61 8.04 4.32
N MET A 197 -9.25 7.29 3.42
CA MET A 197 -9.25 7.61 1.99
C MET A 197 -10.68 7.65 1.43
N GLN A 198 -10.96 8.74 0.72
CA GLN A 198 -12.11 8.86 -0.17
C GLN A 198 -11.64 8.89 -1.61
N VAL A 199 -12.23 8.04 -2.44
CA VAL A 199 -11.98 7.98 -3.87
C VAL A 199 -13.23 8.42 -4.61
N LEU A 200 -13.04 9.44 -5.44
CA LEU A 200 -14.01 9.96 -6.38
C LEU A 200 -13.62 9.48 -7.77
N TYR A 201 -14.58 9.00 -8.54
CA TYR A 201 -14.35 8.70 -9.94
C TYR A 201 -15.39 9.38 -10.82
N ARG A 202 -14.99 9.71 -12.04
CA ARG A 202 -15.89 10.31 -13.03
C ARG A 202 -16.91 9.29 -13.52
N ILE A 203 -18.12 9.76 -13.82
CA ILE A 203 -19.07 9.06 -14.68
C ILE A 203 -19.19 9.92 -15.92
N ASP A 204 -18.54 9.48 -16.98
CA ASP A 204 -18.93 9.88 -18.32
C ASP A 204 -19.46 8.61 -18.99
#